data_AF-A0A2G3E484-F1
#
_entry.id   AF-A0A2G3E484-F1
#
_cell.length_a   1.000
_cell.length_b   1.000
_cell.length_c   1.000
_cell.angle_alpha   90.00
_cell.angle_beta   90.00
_cell.angle_gamma   90.00
#
_symmetry.space_group_name_H-M   'P 1'
#
loop_
_entity.id
_entity.type
_entity.pdbx_description
1 polymer ?
#
loop_
_entity_poly.entity_id
_entity_poly.type
_entity_poly.pdbx_seq_one_letter_code
_entity_poly.pdbx_strand_id
1 'polypeptide(L)'
;MMKKRTMILASVLLLCTLTACTGKQESTESTTISESQQSYTLQDGEDITITSAGTYEFTGEAKNVTITIKADETDEVELVLDSVSIVNDEAPAVYVASADKVSITTTDTQNSLQVSEENDQLDAAIYSEDDLELNGDGTLTITSASHGISVKDSLNITGGSINITASKDGLHAEDNDDDTVGSVSVSGGAVNITAEDDGIHATTTVEIDGGTVDLTAAECVEGTYIKINGGDITINASDDGINASQKSSAYTPTVEINDGSLKITMGAGDTDGIDSNGNIYVNGGTIDITGQSTFDYDGEAKVTGGTIIENGTETNTITNQSFGGPDGAQNGGEGRFPNGDGNGGPGGMRPEEPKAN
;
A
#
# COMPACT_ATOMS: atom_id res chain seq x y z
N MET A 1 34.08 4.39 51.05
CA MET A 1 33.10 5.30 51.70
C MET A 1 32.72 6.38 50.68
N MET A 2 31.46 6.34 50.21
CA MET A 2 30.61 7.37 49.55
C MET A 2 31.30 8.63 48.96
N LYS A 3 30.95 9.08 47.74
CA LYS A 3 29.62 9.65 47.43
C LYS A 3 29.33 9.68 45.93
N LYS A 4 28.15 9.17 45.55
CA LYS A 4 27.34 9.57 44.38
C LYS A 4 26.98 11.07 44.48
N ARG A 5 26.95 11.77 43.33
CA ARG A 5 26.06 12.92 43.02
C ARG A 5 25.86 12.91 41.50
N THR A 6 24.75 12.40 40.98
CA THR A 6 23.44 13.07 40.84
C THR A 6 23.55 14.33 39.99
N MET A 7 23.28 14.19 38.70
CA MET A 7 23.05 15.29 37.76
C MET A 7 21.60 15.73 37.93
N ILE A 8 21.40 16.99 38.28
CA ILE A 8 20.10 17.59 38.56
C ILE A 8 19.54 18.15 37.25
N LEU A 9 18.33 17.73 36.93
CA LEU A 9 17.46 18.27 35.88
C LEU A 9 17.28 19.78 36.10
N ALA A 10 17.60 20.61 35.11
CA ALA A 10 17.36 22.04 35.16
C ALA A 10 15.88 22.32 34.90
N SER A 11 15.12 22.56 35.97
CA SER A 11 13.79 23.16 35.90
C SER A 11 13.92 24.66 35.66
N VAL A 12 13.50 25.12 34.48
CA VAL A 12 13.41 26.55 34.15
C VAL A 12 12.12 27.11 34.78
N LEU A 13 12.26 27.81 35.90
CA LEU A 13 11.22 28.65 36.49
C LEU A 13 11.45 30.09 36.03
N LEU A 14 10.68 30.56 35.04
CA LEU A 14 10.75 31.94 34.58
C LEU A 14 9.76 32.82 35.37
N LEU A 15 10.28 33.54 36.35
CA LEU A 15 9.56 34.59 37.07
C LEU A 15 9.69 35.91 36.28
N CYS A 16 8.69 36.25 35.47
CA CYS A 16 8.68 37.51 34.73
C CYS A 16 8.13 38.65 35.60
N THR A 17 8.99 39.59 36.01
CA THR A 17 8.56 40.85 36.61
C THR A 17 8.36 41.90 35.53
N LEU A 18 7.11 42.28 35.32
CA LEU A 18 6.70 43.29 34.35
C LEU A 18 7.18 44.69 34.80
N THR A 19 8.03 45.33 34.00
CA THR A 19 8.18 46.80 34.02
C THR A 19 7.80 47.32 32.64
N ALA A 20 6.69 48.06 32.59
CA ALA A 20 6.13 48.61 31.36
C ALA A 20 7.00 49.76 30.80
N CYS A 21 7.28 49.71 29.50
CA CYS A 21 7.54 50.90 28.69
C CYS A 21 6.95 50.68 27.29
N THR A 22 6.23 51.69 26.82
CA THR A 22 5.34 51.70 25.66
C THR A 22 6.12 51.69 24.34
N GLY A 23 5.89 50.67 23.51
CA GLY A 23 6.36 50.60 22.13
C GLY A 23 5.61 49.50 21.39
N LYS A 24 4.79 49.87 20.41
CA LYS A 24 3.96 48.95 19.62
C LYS A 24 4.84 48.31 18.54
N GLN A 25 5.31 47.09 18.77
CA GLN A 25 5.69 46.13 17.73
C GLN A 25 5.00 44.81 18.08
N GLU A 26 4.08 44.37 17.22
CA GLU A 26 3.67 42.96 17.18
C GLU A 26 4.88 42.16 16.69
N SER A 27 5.60 41.56 17.64
CA SER A 27 6.46 40.41 17.37
C SER A 27 5.63 39.17 17.68
N THR A 28 5.20 38.46 16.65
CA THR A 28 4.82 37.05 16.77
C THR A 28 6.07 36.28 17.19
N GLU A 29 6.28 36.10 18.49
CA GLU A 29 7.11 35.01 19.00
C GLU A 29 6.39 33.71 18.63
N SER A 30 6.86 33.07 17.56
CA SER A 30 6.59 31.67 17.31
C SER A 30 7.33 30.89 18.38
N THR A 31 6.64 30.52 19.44
CA THR A 31 7.11 29.51 20.38
C THR A 31 7.17 28.19 19.61
N THR A 32 8.36 27.80 19.16
CA THR A 32 8.61 26.42 18.74
C THR A 32 8.43 25.56 19.99
N ILE A 33 7.27 24.92 20.12
CA ILE A 33 7.14 23.79 21.02
C ILE A 33 7.97 22.70 20.33
N SER A 34 9.19 22.45 20.81
CA SER A 34 9.89 21.25 20.38
C SER A 34 9.07 20.08 20.91
N GLU A 35 8.43 19.34 20.03
CA GLU A 35 7.99 17.99 20.34
C GLU A 35 9.17 17.24 20.96
N SER A 36 8.89 16.40 21.96
CA SER A 36 9.92 15.66 22.68
C SER A 36 10.52 14.60 21.76
N GLN A 37 11.52 14.99 20.97
CA GLN A 37 12.29 14.06 20.13
C GLN A 37 13.08 13.11 21.03
N GLN A 38 12.86 11.81 20.88
CA GLN A 38 13.61 10.76 21.56
C GLN A 38 14.45 9.99 20.54
N SER A 39 15.76 9.86 20.78
CA SER A 39 16.66 9.15 19.85
C SER A 39 17.05 7.76 20.37
N TYR A 40 17.06 6.79 19.48
CA TYR A 40 17.39 5.38 19.72
C TYR A 40 18.52 4.95 18.76
N THR A 41 19.43 4.14 19.28
CA THR A 41 20.38 3.39 18.45
C THR A 41 20.04 1.92 18.58
N LEU A 42 19.78 1.27 17.45
CA LEU A 42 19.32 -0.12 17.39
C LEU A 42 20.40 -1.09 17.89
N GLN A 43 19.96 -2.17 18.53
CA GLN A 43 20.83 -3.24 19.06
C GLN A 43 20.17 -4.60 18.83
N ASP A 44 20.95 -5.60 18.41
CA ASP A 44 20.45 -6.95 18.15
C ASP A 44 19.62 -7.51 19.32
N GLY A 45 18.41 -8.01 19.03
CA GLY A 45 17.54 -8.65 20.01
C GLY A 45 16.86 -7.71 21.02
N GLU A 46 16.98 -6.39 20.87
CA GLU A 46 16.37 -5.39 21.75
C GLU A 46 15.17 -4.72 21.07
N ASP A 47 13.97 -5.31 21.24
CA ASP A 47 12.71 -4.69 20.80
C ASP A 47 12.45 -3.35 21.50
N ILE A 48 11.78 -2.45 20.79
CA ILE A 48 11.45 -1.10 21.26
C ILE A 48 9.93 -0.93 21.19
N THR A 49 9.31 -0.49 22.29
CA THR A 49 7.86 -0.19 22.32
C THR A 49 7.63 1.29 22.60
N ILE A 50 6.94 1.96 21.69
CA ILE A 50 6.48 3.35 21.81
C ILE A 50 5.02 3.32 22.30
N THR A 51 4.72 4.05 23.38
CA THR A 51 3.40 4.02 24.01
C THR A 51 2.79 5.41 24.23
N SER A 52 3.30 6.43 23.55
CA SER A 52 2.85 7.81 23.69
C SER A 52 3.14 8.59 22.42
N ALA A 53 2.35 9.63 22.17
CA ALA A 53 2.58 10.57 21.08
C ALA A 53 4.00 11.16 21.08
N GLY A 54 4.51 11.47 19.90
CA GLY A 54 5.76 12.21 19.70
C GLY A 54 6.63 11.69 18.55
N THR A 55 7.79 12.31 18.40
CA THR A 55 8.78 11.96 17.37
C THR A 55 9.91 11.12 17.95
N TYR A 56 10.25 10.03 17.27
CA TYR A 56 11.21 9.03 17.68
C TYR A 56 12.22 8.80 16.56
N GLU A 57 13.47 9.18 16.79
CA GLU A 57 14.54 9.06 15.81
C GLU A 57 15.32 7.76 16.03
N PHE A 58 15.53 7.00 14.97
CA PHE A 58 16.23 5.72 15.00
C PHE A 58 17.48 5.77 14.12
N THR A 59 18.54 5.14 14.62
CA THR A 59 19.83 5.01 13.94
C THR A 59 20.42 3.62 14.11
N GLY A 60 21.27 3.21 13.17
CA GLY A 60 22.12 2.03 13.31
C GLY A 60 21.56 0.75 12.70
N GLU A 61 22.31 -0.33 12.86
CA GLU A 61 22.00 -1.63 12.27
C GLU A 61 21.71 -2.65 13.37
N ALA A 62 20.66 -3.46 13.22
CA ALA A 62 20.33 -4.52 14.17
C ALA A 62 19.63 -5.70 13.52
N LYS A 63 19.64 -6.83 14.23
CA LYS A 63 18.91 -8.05 13.90
C LYS A 63 17.94 -8.46 14.98
N ASN A 64 16.84 -9.09 14.60
CA ASN A 64 15.82 -9.57 15.53
C ASN A 64 15.32 -8.46 16.45
N VAL A 65 14.94 -7.33 15.85
CA VAL A 65 14.41 -6.15 16.54
C VAL A 65 13.13 -5.73 15.86
N THR A 66 12.08 -5.52 16.65
CA THR A 66 10.84 -4.89 16.23
C THR A 66 10.68 -3.54 16.91
N ILE A 67 10.37 -2.50 16.14
CA ILE A 67 9.87 -1.22 16.66
C ILE A 67 8.35 -1.33 16.69
N THR A 68 7.77 -1.47 17.88
CA THR A 68 6.32 -1.56 18.08
C THR A 68 5.74 -0.22 18.51
N ILE A 69 4.70 0.25 17.81
CA ILE A 69 3.88 1.40 18.22
C ILE A 69 2.61 0.85 18.85
N LYS A 70 2.36 1.26 20.09
CA LYS A 70 1.16 0.91 20.87
C LYS A 70 0.76 2.10 21.75
N ALA A 71 0.42 3.19 21.10
CA ALA A 71 -0.02 4.44 21.72
C ALA A 71 -1.55 4.46 21.90
N ASP A 72 -2.08 5.50 22.54
CA ASP A 72 -3.52 5.73 22.60
C ASP A 72 -4.06 6.06 21.19
N GLU A 73 -5.33 5.72 20.90
CA GLU A 73 -6.00 6.00 19.61
C GLU A 73 -6.25 7.50 19.34
N THR A 74 -5.68 8.38 20.16
CA THR A 74 -5.69 9.84 19.97
C THR A 74 -4.28 10.41 19.85
N ASP A 75 -3.26 9.55 19.90
CA ASP A 75 -1.86 9.92 19.88
C ASP A 75 -1.30 9.77 18.46
N GLU A 76 -0.62 10.80 17.99
CA GLU A 76 0.14 10.78 16.74
C GLU A 76 1.62 10.43 17.03
N VAL A 77 2.18 9.49 16.27
CA VAL A 77 3.57 9.02 16.44
C VAL A 77 4.33 9.17 15.12
N GLU A 78 5.51 9.78 15.17
CA GLU A 78 6.43 9.85 14.05
C GLU A 78 7.69 9.04 14.33
N LEU A 79 8.05 8.13 13.42
CA LEU A 79 9.34 7.47 13.38
C LEU A 79 10.23 8.17 12.36
N VAL A 80 11.37 8.69 12.79
CA VAL A 80 12.39 9.27 11.90
C VAL A 80 13.50 8.23 11.70
N LEU A 81 13.68 7.75 10.47
CA LEU A 81 14.72 6.79 10.11
C LEU A 81 15.96 7.53 9.59
N ASP A 82 17.06 7.45 10.36
CA ASP A 82 18.38 7.99 10.00
C ASP A 82 19.42 6.87 9.96
N SER A 83 19.69 6.38 8.75
CA SER A 83 20.66 5.30 8.51
C SER A 83 20.33 4.02 9.28
N VAL A 84 19.07 3.61 9.23
CA VAL A 84 18.54 2.40 9.89
C VAL A 84 18.70 1.17 9.00
N SER A 85 19.18 0.06 9.56
CA SER A 85 19.11 -1.26 8.92
C SER A 85 18.59 -2.31 9.89
N ILE A 86 17.44 -2.92 9.62
CA ILE A 86 16.87 -4.00 10.43
C ILE A 86 16.76 -5.28 9.60
N VAL A 87 17.21 -6.41 10.16
CA VAL A 87 17.03 -7.75 9.55
C VAL A 87 16.40 -8.69 10.57
N ASN A 88 15.19 -9.15 10.26
CA ASN A 88 14.46 -10.14 11.05
C ASN A 88 14.20 -11.40 10.22
N ASP A 89 14.01 -12.53 10.91
CA ASP A 89 13.60 -13.76 10.24
C ASP A 89 12.08 -13.70 9.96
N GLU A 90 11.24 -13.73 10.99
CA GLU A 90 9.76 -13.77 10.84
C GLU A 90 9.02 -12.49 11.25
N ALA A 91 9.59 -11.68 12.16
CA ALA A 91 8.86 -10.54 12.75
C ALA A 91 9.03 -9.26 11.91
N PRO A 92 7.98 -8.41 11.79
CA PRO A 92 8.10 -7.12 11.13
C PRO A 92 9.21 -6.28 11.77
N ALA A 93 9.88 -5.45 10.97
CA ALA A 93 10.82 -4.46 11.51
C ALA A 93 10.09 -3.32 12.23
N VAL A 94 8.91 -2.94 11.72
CA VAL A 94 8.01 -1.97 12.33
C VAL A 94 6.61 -2.56 12.42
N TYR A 95 6.03 -2.52 13.61
CA TYR A 95 4.66 -2.98 13.87
C TYR A 95 3.85 -1.87 14.54
N VAL A 96 2.81 -1.39 13.86
CA VAL A 96 1.84 -0.46 14.42
C VAL A 96 0.64 -1.25 14.91
N ALA A 97 0.44 -1.27 16.23
CA ALA A 97 -0.64 -2.00 16.88
C ALA A 97 -1.81 -1.09 17.30
N SER A 98 -1.54 0.19 17.57
CA SER A 98 -2.55 1.22 17.89
C SER A 98 -1.91 2.62 17.89
N ALA A 99 -2.54 3.57 17.20
CA ALA A 99 -2.33 5.03 17.28
C ALA A 99 -3.39 5.76 16.43
N ASP A 100 -3.59 7.07 16.64
CA ASP A 100 -4.45 7.86 15.73
C ASP A 100 -3.83 7.96 14.33
N LYS A 101 -2.51 8.17 14.29
CA LYS A 101 -1.73 8.21 13.05
C LYS A 101 -0.29 7.84 13.32
N VAL A 102 0.30 6.99 12.47
CA VAL A 102 1.74 6.76 12.45
C VAL A 102 2.34 7.29 11.15
N SER A 103 3.43 8.05 11.27
CA SER A 103 4.25 8.48 10.13
C SER A 103 5.64 7.89 10.22
N ILE A 104 6.17 7.38 9.10
CA ILE A 104 7.57 6.98 8.96
C ILE A 104 8.24 7.97 8.01
N THR A 105 9.13 8.78 8.56
CA THR A 105 9.85 9.85 7.88
C THR A 105 11.29 9.39 7.63
N THR A 106 11.69 9.31 6.36
CA THR A 106 13.11 9.09 6.03
C THR A 106 13.88 10.41 6.02
N THR A 107 14.99 10.48 6.75
CA THR A 107 16.00 11.52 6.54
C THR A 107 16.66 11.37 5.17
N ASP A 108 17.59 12.23 4.75
CA ASP A 108 18.30 12.14 3.45
C ASP A 108 19.30 10.96 3.33
N THR A 109 19.08 9.91 4.12
CA THR A 109 19.94 8.73 4.26
C THR A 109 19.32 7.49 3.62
N GLN A 110 20.08 6.39 3.63
CA GLN A 110 19.60 5.08 3.17
C GLN A 110 19.20 4.24 4.37
N ASN A 111 17.97 3.73 4.33
CA ASN A 111 17.39 2.87 5.33
C ASN A 111 16.99 1.53 4.70
N SER A 112 17.12 0.43 5.42
CA SER A 112 16.72 -0.89 4.93
C SER A 112 16.02 -1.75 5.99
N LEU A 113 14.91 -2.37 5.60
CA LEU A 113 14.15 -3.30 6.44
C LEU A 113 14.03 -4.62 5.70
N GLN A 114 14.42 -5.71 6.35
CA GLN A 114 14.38 -7.05 5.77
C GLN A 114 13.65 -8.04 6.69
N VAL A 115 12.70 -8.78 6.14
CA VAL A 115 12.06 -9.95 6.77
C VAL A 115 12.22 -11.14 5.82
N SER A 116 12.90 -12.20 6.25
CA SER A 116 13.34 -13.28 5.35
C SER A 116 12.49 -14.54 5.35
N GLU A 117 11.54 -14.67 6.27
CA GLU A 117 10.64 -15.81 6.40
C GLU A 117 9.18 -15.32 6.44
N GLU A 118 8.27 -16.15 5.95
CA GLU A 118 6.83 -15.85 5.99
C GLU A 118 6.28 -15.93 7.42
N ASN A 119 5.26 -15.11 7.70
CA ASN A 119 4.49 -15.12 8.92
C ASN A 119 3.01 -15.09 8.54
N ASP A 120 2.16 -15.92 9.15
CA ASP A 120 0.73 -15.98 8.79
C ASP A 120 -0.13 -14.85 9.43
N GLN A 121 0.44 -14.04 10.32
CA GLN A 121 -0.27 -13.02 11.11
C GLN A 121 0.22 -11.61 10.86
N LEU A 122 1.53 -11.39 10.99
CA LEU A 122 2.19 -10.09 10.80
C LEU A 122 3.06 -10.20 9.55
N ASP A 123 2.40 -10.27 8.41
CA ASP A 123 2.95 -10.85 7.19
C ASP A 123 3.59 -9.79 6.27
N ALA A 124 4.32 -8.86 6.87
CA ALA A 124 5.04 -7.81 6.17
C ALA A 124 6.30 -7.33 6.90
N ALA A 125 7.19 -6.61 6.20
CA ALA A 125 8.32 -5.95 6.84
C ALA A 125 7.91 -4.72 7.66
N ILE A 126 6.85 -4.05 7.22
CA ILE A 126 6.11 -3.05 7.99
C ILE A 126 4.66 -3.50 8.03
N TYR A 127 4.13 -3.71 9.23
CA TYR A 127 2.73 -4.11 9.42
C TYR A 127 2.01 -3.05 10.25
N SER A 128 0.82 -2.62 9.83
CA SER A 128 0.00 -1.64 10.53
C SER A 128 -1.44 -2.11 10.69
N GLU A 129 -1.93 -2.11 11.92
CA GLU A 129 -3.36 -2.29 12.21
C GLU A 129 -4.17 -1.03 11.88
N ASP A 130 -3.52 0.13 11.73
CA ASP A 130 -4.16 1.45 11.48
C ASP A 130 -3.55 2.15 10.25
N ASP A 131 -3.93 3.42 10.04
CA ASP A 131 -3.36 4.32 9.05
C ASP A 131 -1.84 4.51 9.19
N LEU A 132 -1.15 4.46 8.05
CA LEU A 132 0.29 4.67 7.93
C LEU A 132 0.61 5.73 6.88
N GLU A 133 1.49 6.67 7.22
CA GLU A 133 2.07 7.61 6.26
C GLU A 133 3.57 7.36 6.07
N LEU A 134 4.04 7.37 4.82
CA LEU A 134 5.46 7.37 4.47
C LEU A 134 5.82 8.69 3.80
N ASN A 135 6.90 9.31 4.28
CA ASN A 135 7.40 10.56 3.72
C ASN A 135 8.93 10.70 3.90
N GLY A 136 9.43 11.90 3.60
CA GLY A 136 10.84 12.26 3.74
C GLY A 136 11.57 12.35 2.41
N ASP A 137 12.90 12.49 2.48
CA ASP A 137 13.74 12.75 1.31
C ASP A 137 14.72 11.60 1.00
N GLY A 138 14.83 10.61 1.89
CA GLY A 138 15.79 9.52 1.76
C GLY A 138 15.26 8.28 1.06
N THR A 139 16.04 7.22 1.20
CA THR A 139 15.73 5.91 0.64
C THR A 139 15.26 4.97 1.74
N LEU A 140 14.15 4.26 1.49
CA LEU A 140 13.72 3.11 2.27
C LEU A 140 13.69 1.88 1.34
N THR A 141 14.58 0.92 1.60
CA THR A 141 14.64 -0.35 0.88
C THR A 141 14.00 -1.44 1.73
N ILE A 142 13.00 -2.12 1.20
CA ILE A 142 12.26 -3.19 1.88
C ILE A 142 12.44 -4.49 1.11
N THR A 143 12.84 -5.54 1.81
CA THR A 143 12.85 -6.91 1.28
C THR A 143 12.01 -7.79 2.19
N SER A 144 10.97 -8.42 1.66
CA SER A 144 10.05 -9.25 2.45
C SER A 144 9.78 -10.59 1.77
N ALA A 145 9.77 -11.66 2.56
CA ALA A 145 9.30 -12.98 2.13
C ALA A 145 7.77 -13.07 2.03
N SER A 146 7.04 -12.04 2.45
CA SER A 146 5.58 -11.91 2.30
C SER A 146 5.28 -10.55 1.65
N HIS A 147 4.36 -9.73 2.19
CA HIS A 147 4.11 -8.38 1.69
C HIS A 147 5.24 -7.43 2.07
N GLY A 148 5.52 -6.41 1.27
CA GLY A 148 6.48 -5.36 1.65
C GLY A 148 5.96 -4.55 2.84
N ILE A 149 4.82 -3.90 2.62
CA ILE A 149 4.08 -3.13 3.62
C ILE A 149 2.63 -3.61 3.61
N SER A 150 2.10 -3.95 4.79
CA SER A 150 0.70 -4.33 4.98
C SER A 150 0.05 -3.36 5.97
N VAL A 151 -1.08 -2.79 5.58
CA VAL A 151 -1.90 -1.91 6.43
C VAL A 151 -3.36 -2.38 6.38
N LYS A 152 -4.13 -2.16 7.44
CA LYS A 152 -5.58 -2.44 7.41
C LYS A 152 -6.40 -1.28 6.85
N ASP A 153 -6.07 -0.05 7.24
CA ASP A 153 -6.88 1.12 6.90
C ASP A 153 -6.39 1.89 5.67
N SER A 154 -5.39 2.76 5.82
CA SER A 154 -4.82 3.49 4.68
C SER A 154 -3.30 3.58 4.71
N LEU A 155 -2.69 3.47 3.53
CA LEU A 155 -1.28 3.76 3.31
C LEU A 155 -1.16 5.02 2.45
N ASN A 156 -0.52 6.05 2.99
CA ASN A 156 -0.30 7.32 2.30
C ASN A 156 1.18 7.54 2.04
N ILE A 157 1.59 7.64 0.78
CA ILE A 157 2.97 7.92 0.38
C ILE A 157 3.03 9.34 -0.18
N THR A 158 3.75 10.22 0.52
CA THR A 158 3.86 11.64 0.15
C THR A 158 5.27 12.03 -0.30
N GLY A 159 6.27 11.20 -0.02
CA GLY A 159 7.67 11.47 -0.36
C GLY A 159 8.59 10.25 -0.18
N GLY A 160 9.88 10.48 -0.39
CA GLY A 160 10.93 9.47 -0.26
C GLY A 160 11.18 8.65 -1.53
N SER A 161 12.25 7.87 -1.52
CA SER A 161 12.54 6.81 -2.49
C SER A 161 12.27 5.46 -1.82
N ILE A 162 11.11 4.88 -2.12
CA ILE A 162 10.67 3.61 -1.57
C ILE A 162 10.98 2.51 -2.59
N ASN A 163 11.79 1.51 -2.20
CA ASN A 163 12.17 0.39 -3.05
C ASN A 163 11.75 -0.91 -2.37
N ILE A 164 10.86 -1.68 -2.97
CA ILE A 164 10.30 -2.89 -2.36
C ILE A 164 10.58 -4.10 -3.24
N THR A 165 11.04 -5.18 -2.62
CA THR A 165 11.04 -6.54 -3.17
C THR A 165 10.23 -7.44 -2.25
N ALA A 166 9.14 -8.01 -2.76
CA ALA A 166 8.20 -8.82 -1.98
C ALA A 166 7.88 -10.13 -2.72
N SER A 167 7.69 -11.22 -1.97
CA SER A 167 7.22 -12.50 -2.53
C SER A 167 5.68 -12.63 -2.54
N LYS A 168 4.97 -11.66 -1.97
CA LYS A 168 3.55 -11.38 -2.25
C LYS A 168 3.45 -9.95 -2.78
N ASP A 169 2.53 -9.15 -2.26
CA ASP A 169 2.34 -7.77 -2.72
C ASP A 169 3.43 -6.82 -2.22
N GLY A 170 3.75 -5.81 -3.02
CA GLY A 170 4.62 -4.73 -2.59
C GLY A 170 3.96 -3.89 -1.49
N LEU A 171 2.80 -3.32 -1.81
CA LEU A 171 1.93 -2.59 -0.89
C LEU A 171 0.60 -3.32 -0.81
N HIS A 172 0.16 -3.65 0.40
CA HIS A 172 -1.09 -4.35 0.66
C HIS A 172 -1.95 -3.56 1.66
N ALA A 173 -3.17 -3.21 1.26
CA ALA A 173 -4.12 -2.52 2.13
C ALA A 173 -5.45 -3.28 2.16
N GLU A 174 -5.69 -4.03 3.23
CA GLU A 174 -6.89 -4.86 3.41
C GLU A 174 -7.23 -5.05 4.90
N ASP A 175 -8.51 -4.84 5.24
CA ASP A 175 -9.09 -5.38 6.46
C ASP A 175 -10.10 -6.47 6.11
N ASN A 176 -9.80 -7.70 6.56
CA ASN A 176 -10.66 -8.86 6.35
C ASN A 176 -12.02 -8.75 7.09
N ASP A 177 -12.13 -7.88 8.10
CA ASP A 177 -13.34 -7.67 8.88
C ASP A 177 -14.17 -6.46 8.40
N ASP A 178 -13.60 -5.55 7.59
CA ASP A 178 -14.25 -4.35 7.06
C ASP A 178 -13.83 -4.03 5.62
N ASP A 179 -14.69 -4.34 4.64
CA ASP A 179 -14.42 -4.10 3.22
C ASP A 179 -14.54 -2.62 2.80
N THR A 180 -14.78 -1.70 3.74
CA THR A 180 -14.92 -0.27 3.48
C THR A 180 -13.65 0.55 3.77
N VAL A 181 -12.60 -0.12 4.26
CA VAL A 181 -11.25 0.41 4.45
C VAL A 181 -10.24 -0.34 3.54
N GLY A 182 -8.94 -0.13 3.71
CA GLY A 182 -7.90 -0.70 2.84
C GLY A 182 -7.68 0.15 1.59
N SER A 183 -6.97 1.26 1.72
CA SER A 183 -6.65 2.18 0.61
C SER A 183 -5.16 2.47 0.51
N VAL A 184 -4.69 2.77 -0.70
CA VAL A 184 -3.32 3.22 -0.97
C VAL A 184 -3.36 4.54 -1.74
N SER A 185 -2.64 5.55 -1.27
CA SER A 185 -2.47 6.82 -1.97
C SER A 185 -0.98 7.15 -2.21
N VAL A 186 -0.67 7.65 -3.40
CA VAL A 186 0.67 8.12 -3.77
C VAL A 186 0.56 9.53 -4.33
N SER A 187 1.01 10.51 -3.55
CA SER A 187 0.98 11.93 -3.93
C SER A 187 2.35 12.49 -4.32
N GLY A 188 3.42 11.76 -4.01
CA GLY A 188 4.79 12.16 -4.31
C GLY A 188 5.80 11.04 -4.02
N GLY A 189 7.09 11.35 -4.22
CA GLY A 189 8.18 10.38 -4.05
C GLY A 189 8.46 9.53 -5.28
N ALA A 190 9.37 8.57 -5.12
CA ALA A 190 9.73 7.56 -6.11
C ALA A 190 9.46 6.17 -5.52
N VAL A 191 8.40 5.51 -5.98
CA VAL A 191 7.96 4.19 -5.52
C VAL A 191 8.39 3.16 -6.58
N ASN A 192 9.26 2.23 -6.20
CA ASN A 192 9.81 1.20 -7.07
C ASN A 192 9.52 -0.17 -6.47
N ILE A 193 8.71 -1.00 -7.13
CA ILE A 193 8.23 -2.26 -6.57
C ILE A 193 8.52 -3.41 -7.53
N THR A 194 9.10 -4.48 -6.99
CA THR A 194 9.10 -5.80 -7.60
C THR A 194 8.38 -6.76 -6.65
N ALA A 195 7.24 -7.27 -7.08
CA ALA A 195 6.40 -8.20 -6.33
C ALA A 195 6.20 -9.49 -7.13
N GLU A 196 5.92 -10.60 -6.46
CA GLU A 196 5.52 -11.85 -7.14
C GLU A 196 4.01 -11.94 -7.38
N ASP A 197 3.22 -11.27 -6.52
CA ASP A 197 1.76 -11.15 -6.64
C ASP A 197 1.42 -9.73 -7.13
N ASP A 198 0.94 -8.82 -6.27
CA ASP A 198 0.57 -7.47 -6.71
C ASP A 198 1.64 -6.40 -6.46
N GLY A 199 1.80 -5.44 -7.38
CA GLY A 199 2.59 -4.25 -7.09
C GLY A 199 1.97 -3.44 -5.95
N ILE A 200 0.70 -3.09 -6.13
CA ILE A 200 -0.14 -2.36 -5.18
C ILE A 200 -1.50 -3.06 -5.13
N HIS A 201 -1.89 -3.54 -3.96
CA HIS A 201 -3.20 -4.11 -3.66
C HIS A 201 -3.96 -3.22 -2.67
N ALA A 202 -5.19 -2.86 -3.00
CA ALA A 202 -6.09 -2.18 -2.07
C ALA A 202 -7.52 -2.70 -2.17
N THR A 203 -8.16 -2.99 -1.03
CA THR A 203 -9.58 -3.39 -1.01
C THR A 203 -10.47 -2.29 -1.61
N THR A 204 -10.27 -1.04 -1.23
CA THR A 204 -11.08 0.09 -1.70
C THR A 204 -10.43 0.80 -2.88
N THR A 205 -9.48 1.68 -2.63
CA THR A 205 -8.99 2.66 -3.59
C THR A 205 -7.47 2.59 -3.73
N VAL A 206 -7.01 2.69 -4.97
CA VAL A 206 -5.63 3.10 -5.27
C VAL A 206 -5.70 4.47 -5.92
N GLU A 207 -5.13 5.50 -5.29
CA GLU A 207 -5.09 6.87 -5.82
C GLU A 207 -3.64 7.31 -6.07
N ILE A 208 -3.29 7.56 -7.33
CA ILE A 208 -1.98 8.10 -7.72
C ILE A 208 -2.16 9.54 -8.22
N ASP A 209 -1.80 10.49 -7.36
CA ASP A 209 -1.85 11.93 -7.65
C ASP A 209 -0.56 12.46 -8.27
N GLY A 210 0.57 11.78 -8.04
CA GLY A 210 1.88 12.24 -8.47
C GLY A 210 3.01 11.26 -8.17
N GLY A 211 4.25 11.74 -8.27
CA GLY A 211 5.46 10.94 -8.07
C GLY A 211 5.90 10.14 -9.29
N THR A 212 6.95 9.34 -9.11
CA THR A 212 7.38 8.30 -10.05
C THR A 212 7.02 6.95 -9.47
N VAL A 213 6.28 6.13 -10.22
CA VAL A 213 5.80 4.82 -9.77
C VAL A 213 6.21 3.76 -10.79
N ASP A 214 7.21 2.96 -10.44
CA ASP A 214 7.76 1.90 -11.30
C ASP A 214 7.45 0.52 -10.69
N LEU A 215 6.58 -0.25 -11.36
CA LEU A 215 6.03 -1.51 -10.87
C LEU A 215 6.41 -2.68 -11.78
N THR A 216 6.76 -3.81 -11.18
CA THR A 216 6.93 -5.11 -11.84
C THR A 216 6.31 -6.19 -10.96
N ALA A 217 5.26 -6.85 -11.43
CA ALA A 217 4.44 -7.76 -10.62
C ALA A 217 3.61 -8.71 -11.51
N ALA A 218 2.82 -9.62 -10.91
CA ALA A 218 1.80 -10.35 -11.65
C ALA A 218 0.74 -9.36 -12.12
N GLU A 219 -0.03 -8.80 -11.19
CA GLU A 219 -0.80 -7.57 -11.42
C GLU A 219 -0.06 -6.38 -10.84
N CYS A 220 0.04 -5.25 -11.55
CA CYS A 220 0.78 -4.11 -10.99
C CYS A 220 -0.08 -3.25 -10.06
N VAL A 221 -1.32 -2.96 -10.42
CA VAL A 221 -2.23 -2.16 -9.59
C VAL A 221 -3.59 -2.83 -9.51
N GLU A 222 -4.00 -3.24 -8.32
CA GLU A 222 -5.30 -3.86 -8.07
C GLU A 222 -6.09 -3.09 -7.00
N GLY A 223 -7.38 -2.87 -7.27
CA GLY A 223 -8.33 -2.41 -6.25
C GLY A 223 -9.73 -2.17 -6.78
N THR A 224 -10.70 -1.86 -5.92
CA THR A 224 -12.08 -1.64 -6.40
C THR A 224 -12.22 -0.34 -7.19
N TYR A 225 -11.51 0.72 -6.80
CA TYR A 225 -11.51 1.98 -7.53
C TYR A 225 -10.09 2.49 -7.70
N ILE A 226 -9.61 2.48 -8.93
CA ILE A 226 -8.25 2.92 -9.26
C ILE A 226 -8.35 4.28 -9.92
N LYS A 227 -7.68 5.28 -9.33
CA LYS A 227 -7.72 6.67 -9.76
C LYS A 227 -6.32 7.19 -10.00
N ILE A 228 -6.06 7.68 -11.20
CA ILE A 228 -4.76 8.22 -11.59
C ILE A 228 -4.96 9.68 -11.99
N ASN A 229 -4.58 10.60 -11.10
CA ASN A 229 -4.67 12.05 -11.33
C ASN A 229 -3.35 12.66 -11.80
N GLY A 230 -2.25 11.90 -11.83
CA GLY A 230 -0.95 12.37 -12.26
C GLY A 230 0.14 11.30 -12.12
N GLY A 231 1.39 11.75 -12.14
CA GLY A 231 2.58 10.91 -11.97
C GLY A 231 3.21 10.40 -13.28
N ASP A 232 4.44 9.94 -13.15
CA ASP A 232 5.18 9.19 -14.18
C ASP A 232 5.16 7.71 -13.78
N ILE A 233 4.37 6.89 -14.46
CA ILE A 233 4.05 5.52 -14.06
C ILE A 233 4.57 4.53 -15.11
N THR A 234 5.40 3.59 -14.69
CA THR A 234 5.84 2.45 -15.52
C THR A 234 5.34 1.15 -14.93
N ILE A 235 4.67 0.34 -15.74
CA ILE A 235 4.11 -0.95 -15.37
C ILE A 235 4.71 -2.05 -16.25
N ASN A 236 5.19 -3.12 -15.62
CA ASN A 236 5.60 -4.36 -16.27
C ASN A 236 4.88 -5.53 -15.60
N ALA A 237 3.73 -5.92 -16.14
CA ALA A 237 2.86 -6.93 -15.55
C ALA A 237 2.93 -8.26 -16.32
N SER A 238 2.80 -9.38 -15.63
CA SER A 238 2.69 -10.71 -16.27
C SER A 238 1.26 -11.25 -16.32
N ASP A 239 0.36 -10.69 -15.50
CA ASP A 239 -1.10 -10.80 -15.61
C ASP A 239 -1.64 -9.43 -16.06
N ASP A 240 -2.50 -8.75 -15.30
CA ASP A 240 -3.05 -7.44 -15.67
C ASP A 240 -2.18 -6.25 -15.25
N GLY A 241 -2.14 -5.22 -16.09
CA GLY A 241 -1.38 -4.01 -15.77
C GLY A 241 -2.04 -3.23 -14.64
N ILE A 242 -3.33 -2.97 -14.81
CA ILE A 242 -4.23 -2.30 -13.86
C ILE A 242 -5.52 -3.10 -13.84
N ASN A 243 -5.92 -3.64 -12.68
CA ASN A 243 -7.11 -4.47 -12.52
C ASN A 243 -8.07 -3.85 -11.51
N ALA A 244 -9.23 -3.40 -12.00
CA ALA A 244 -10.33 -3.01 -11.12
C ALA A 244 -11.33 -4.15 -10.92
N SER A 245 -11.29 -4.80 -9.75
CA SER A 245 -12.13 -5.94 -9.37
C SER A 245 -13.01 -5.62 -8.15
N GLN A 246 -14.13 -6.34 -7.97
CA GLN A 246 -15.06 -6.06 -6.86
C GLN A 246 -14.52 -6.64 -5.55
N LYS A 247 -13.81 -5.83 -4.76
CA LYS A 247 -13.32 -6.20 -3.41
C LYS A 247 -14.09 -5.49 -2.29
N SER A 248 -14.47 -4.23 -2.51
CA SER A 248 -15.17 -3.38 -1.55
C SER A 248 -16.62 -3.13 -1.94
N SER A 249 -17.56 -3.29 -1.02
CA SER A 249 -18.96 -2.94 -1.23
C SER A 249 -19.24 -1.43 -1.38
N ALA A 250 -18.27 -0.57 -1.06
CA ALA A 250 -18.41 0.88 -1.10
C ALA A 250 -18.30 1.48 -2.52
N TYR A 251 -17.67 0.75 -3.45
CA TYR A 251 -17.35 1.23 -4.79
C TYR A 251 -17.80 0.26 -5.88
N THR A 252 -18.01 0.80 -7.08
CA THR A 252 -18.13 -0.01 -8.29
C THR A 252 -16.73 -0.12 -8.91
N PRO A 253 -16.28 -1.32 -9.32
CA PRO A 253 -15.08 -1.52 -10.11
C PRO A 253 -14.90 -0.43 -11.16
N THR A 254 -13.86 0.39 -11.02
CA THR A 254 -13.62 1.53 -11.91
C THR A 254 -12.13 1.83 -12.02
N VAL A 255 -11.66 2.01 -13.25
CA VAL A 255 -10.39 2.67 -13.54
C VAL A 255 -10.69 4.09 -14.06
N GLU A 256 -10.20 5.11 -13.38
CA GLU A 256 -10.36 6.52 -13.76
C GLU A 256 -8.97 7.18 -13.94
N ILE A 257 -8.67 7.60 -15.15
CA ILE A 257 -7.40 8.26 -15.51
C ILE A 257 -7.68 9.71 -15.89
N ASN A 258 -7.28 10.63 -15.03
CA ASN A 258 -7.48 12.08 -15.16
C ASN A 258 -6.26 12.82 -15.72
N ASP A 259 -5.05 12.38 -15.42
CA ASP A 259 -3.80 12.90 -15.99
C ASP A 259 -2.66 11.87 -15.82
N GLY A 260 -1.42 12.27 -16.11
CA GLY A 260 -0.21 11.47 -15.89
C GLY A 260 0.39 10.89 -17.16
N SER A 261 1.55 10.24 -17.03
CA SER A 261 2.25 9.52 -18.09
C SER A 261 2.36 8.06 -17.71
N LEU A 262 1.51 7.21 -18.29
CA LEU A 262 1.46 5.78 -18.02
C LEU A 262 2.12 5.03 -19.18
N LYS A 263 3.10 4.20 -18.85
CA LYS A 263 3.68 3.24 -19.78
C LYS A 263 3.47 1.83 -19.26
N ILE A 264 2.62 1.07 -19.94
CA ILE A 264 2.20 -0.27 -19.54
C ILE A 264 2.77 -1.27 -20.54
N THR A 265 3.58 -2.20 -20.05
CA THR A 265 4.14 -3.30 -20.85
C THR A 265 3.64 -4.62 -20.30
N MET A 266 2.89 -5.34 -21.11
CA MET A 266 2.30 -6.62 -20.73
C MET A 266 3.21 -7.78 -21.12
N GLY A 267 3.22 -8.80 -20.26
CA GLY A 267 3.74 -10.12 -20.53
C GLY A 267 2.98 -10.84 -21.64
N ALA A 268 3.24 -12.13 -21.77
CA ALA A 268 2.48 -12.99 -22.68
C ALA A 268 1.48 -13.81 -21.88
N GLY A 269 0.24 -13.90 -22.34
CA GLY A 269 -0.80 -14.63 -21.64
C GLY A 269 -2.17 -14.14 -22.07
N ASP A 270 -3.17 -14.55 -21.29
CA ASP A 270 -4.46 -13.89 -21.22
C ASP A 270 -4.26 -12.77 -20.20
N THR A 271 -4.09 -11.54 -20.68
CA THR A 271 -3.62 -10.39 -19.88
C THR A 271 -4.12 -9.11 -20.51
N ASP A 272 -4.52 -8.15 -19.70
CA ASP A 272 -5.00 -6.85 -20.14
C ASP A 272 -4.09 -5.72 -19.64
N GLY A 273 -3.88 -4.72 -20.49
CA GLY A 273 -3.20 -3.50 -20.06
C GLY A 273 -3.95 -2.82 -18.91
N ILE A 274 -5.27 -2.68 -19.09
CA ILE A 274 -6.20 -2.12 -18.11
C ILE A 274 -7.49 -2.98 -18.17
N ASP A 275 -7.75 -3.73 -17.11
CA ASP A 275 -9.00 -4.48 -16.91
C ASP A 275 -9.89 -3.78 -15.87
N SER A 276 -11.20 -3.83 -16.11
CA SER A 276 -12.19 -3.47 -15.11
C SER A 276 -13.44 -4.33 -15.21
N ASN A 277 -13.79 -5.00 -14.12
CA ASN A 277 -15.11 -5.63 -13.93
C ASN A 277 -16.26 -4.60 -13.82
N GLY A 278 -16.01 -3.33 -14.16
CA GLY A 278 -16.97 -2.25 -14.24
C GLY A 278 -16.53 -1.22 -15.29
N ASN A 279 -16.14 -0.02 -14.88
CA ASN A 279 -16.00 1.11 -15.81
C ASN A 279 -14.55 1.50 -16.07
N ILE A 280 -14.31 2.04 -17.27
CA ILE A 280 -13.04 2.71 -17.61
C ILE A 280 -13.31 4.14 -18.07
N TYR A 281 -12.73 5.12 -17.38
CA TYR A 281 -12.85 6.53 -17.72
C TYR A 281 -11.47 7.11 -18.00
N VAL A 282 -11.26 7.62 -19.21
CA VAL A 282 -10.03 8.34 -19.59
C VAL A 282 -10.38 9.80 -19.88
N ASN A 283 -9.97 10.69 -18.99
CA ASN A 283 -10.25 12.13 -19.04
C ASN A 283 -9.02 12.95 -19.46
N GLY A 284 -7.81 12.41 -19.30
CA GLY A 284 -6.55 13.10 -19.61
C GLY A 284 -5.34 12.18 -19.63
N GLY A 285 -4.13 12.76 -19.56
CA GLY A 285 -2.88 12.03 -19.52
C GLY A 285 -2.40 11.45 -20.86
N THR A 286 -1.31 10.68 -20.80
CA THR A 286 -0.80 9.84 -21.88
C THR A 286 -0.75 8.40 -21.39
N ILE A 287 -1.37 7.48 -22.12
CA ILE A 287 -1.41 6.05 -21.81
C ILE A 287 -0.78 5.31 -23.00
N ASP A 288 0.39 4.72 -22.80
CA ASP A 288 1.11 3.93 -23.81
C ASP A 288 1.16 2.46 -23.37
N ILE A 289 0.34 1.64 -24.03
CA ILE A 289 0.18 0.21 -23.72
C ILE A 289 0.79 -0.63 -24.83
N THR A 290 1.71 -1.52 -24.46
CA THR A 290 2.22 -2.58 -25.32
C THR A 290 1.78 -3.93 -24.77
N GLY A 291 0.89 -4.64 -25.47
CA GLY A 291 0.27 -5.88 -24.99
C GLY A 291 -0.62 -6.54 -26.04
N GLN A 292 -1.01 -7.81 -25.80
CA GLN A 292 -1.94 -8.53 -26.68
C GLN A 292 -3.34 -7.95 -26.58
N SER A 293 -3.84 -7.80 -25.36
CA SER A 293 -5.01 -7.00 -25.04
C SER A 293 -4.58 -5.74 -24.28
N THR A 294 -5.27 -4.63 -24.54
CA THR A 294 -4.92 -3.33 -23.96
C THR A 294 -5.98 -2.83 -22.99
N PHE A 295 -7.26 -3.16 -23.26
CA PHE A 295 -8.39 -2.79 -22.43
C PHE A 295 -9.46 -3.90 -22.45
N ASP A 296 -9.90 -4.33 -21.27
CA ASP A 296 -11.13 -5.10 -21.06
C ASP A 296 -12.02 -4.38 -20.02
N TYR A 297 -13.33 -4.45 -20.23
CA TYR A 297 -14.28 -3.87 -19.29
C TYR A 297 -15.68 -4.46 -19.39
N ASP A 298 -16.36 -4.62 -18.25
CA ASP A 298 -17.74 -5.15 -18.20
C ASP A 298 -18.84 -4.08 -18.28
N GLY A 299 -18.49 -2.83 -17.95
CA GLY A 299 -19.40 -1.69 -17.81
C GLY A 299 -19.27 -0.65 -18.93
N GLU A 300 -19.13 0.62 -18.56
CA GLU A 300 -18.95 1.72 -19.50
C GLU A 300 -17.47 2.08 -19.66
N ALA A 301 -17.00 2.15 -20.91
CA ALA A 301 -15.75 2.84 -21.23
C ALA A 301 -16.03 4.20 -21.89
N LYS A 302 -15.37 5.25 -21.40
CA LYS A 302 -15.53 6.60 -21.94
C LYS A 302 -14.20 7.35 -21.99
N VAL A 303 -13.91 7.90 -23.17
CA VAL A 303 -12.76 8.77 -23.41
C VAL A 303 -13.26 10.20 -23.61
N THR A 304 -12.84 11.13 -22.74
CA THR A 304 -13.15 12.56 -22.85
C THR A 304 -11.94 13.46 -23.10
N GLY A 305 -10.72 12.92 -22.94
CA GLY A 305 -9.46 13.58 -23.21
C GLY A 305 -8.28 12.59 -23.15
N GLY A 306 -7.06 13.12 -23.17
CA GLY A 306 -5.82 12.33 -23.12
C GLY A 306 -5.34 11.82 -24.48
N THR A 307 -4.19 11.14 -24.45
CA THR A 307 -3.59 10.43 -25.60
C THR A 307 -3.49 8.95 -25.25
N ILE A 308 -4.10 8.08 -26.06
CA ILE A 308 -3.99 6.62 -25.89
C ILE A 308 -3.17 6.07 -27.05
N ILE A 309 -2.14 5.29 -26.74
CA ILE A 309 -1.26 4.63 -27.70
C ILE A 309 -1.34 3.13 -27.42
N GLU A 310 -1.88 2.38 -28.37
CA GLU A 310 -1.95 0.92 -28.32
C GLU A 310 -0.96 0.33 -29.31
N ASN A 311 0.05 -0.38 -28.82
CA ASN A 311 1.09 -1.03 -29.64
C ASN A 311 1.75 -0.06 -30.65
N GLY A 312 2.04 1.16 -30.19
CA GLY A 312 2.67 2.21 -31.00
C GLY A 312 1.73 2.95 -31.95
N THR A 313 0.42 2.69 -31.90
CA THR A 313 -0.59 3.38 -32.70
C THR A 313 -1.51 4.21 -31.80
N GLU A 314 -1.60 5.51 -32.07
CA GLU A 314 -2.51 6.40 -31.35
C GLU A 314 -3.97 6.11 -31.70
N THR A 315 -4.83 6.08 -30.70
CA THR A 315 -6.29 5.89 -30.81
C THR A 315 -7.04 6.92 -29.98
N ASN A 316 -8.30 7.16 -30.33
CA ASN A 316 -9.22 8.05 -29.60
C ASN A 316 -10.42 7.29 -29.03
N THR A 317 -10.37 5.96 -29.07
CA THR A 317 -11.43 5.08 -28.60
C THR A 317 -10.80 3.91 -27.87
N ILE A 318 -11.40 3.53 -26.75
CA ILE A 318 -11.14 2.25 -26.10
C ILE A 318 -12.02 1.21 -26.80
N THR A 319 -11.41 0.11 -27.25
CA THR A 319 -12.14 -1.00 -27.85
C THR A 319 -12.11 -2.17 -26.90
N ASN A 320 -13.26 -2.52 -26.34
CA ASN A 320 -13.40 -3.72 -25.53
C ASN A 320 -12.88 -4.95 -26.28
N GLN A 321 -11.88 -5.62 -25.71
CA GLN A 321 -11.35 -6.88 -26.25
C GLN A 321 -11.96 -8.08 -25.55
N SER A 322 -13.28 -8.11 -25.33
CA SER A 322 -13.93 -9.34 -24.88
C SER A 322 -13.58 -10.47 -25.86
N PHE A 323 -12.82 -11.47 -25.42
CA PHE A 323 -12.63 -12.72 -26.17
C PHE A 323 -13.93 -13.53 -26.13
N GLY A 324 -14.95 -12.99 -26.80
CA GLY A 324 -16.18 -13.68 -27.11
C GLY A 324 -15.86 -14.82 -28.07
N GLY A 325 -15.98 -16.05 -27.55
CA GLY A 325 -16.17 -17.22 -28.41
C GLY A 325 -17.22 -16.93 -29.48
N PRO A 326 -17.07 -17.47 -30.70
CA PRO A 326 -17.66 -16.90 -31.90
C PRO A 326 -19.17 -16.73 -31.78
N ASP A 327 -19.62 -15.51 -32.10
CA ASP A 327 -21.01 -15.11 -32.34
C ASP A 327 -21.87 -16.25 -32.89
N GLY A 328 -22.58 -16.90 -31.99
CA GLY A 328 -23.66 -17.81 -32.29
C GLY A 328 -24.91 -17.03 -32.67
N ALA A 329 -24.93 -16.46 -33.88
CA ALA A 329 -26.17 -16.03 -34.50
C ALA A 329 -27.12 -17.25 -34.59
N GLN A 330 -28.15 -17.33 -33.75
CA GLN A 330 -29.31 -18.19 -34.00
C GLN A 330 -30.58 -17.72 -33.29
N ASN A 331 -31.30 -16.89 -34.05
CA ASN A 331 -32.73 -17.00 -34.36
C ASN A 331 -33.50 -18.19 -33.75
N GLY A 332 -34.73 -17.92 -33.30
CA GLY A 332 -35.55 -18.77 -32.43
C GLY A 332 -35.76 -20.23 -32.88
N GLY A 333 -35.90 -21.10 -31.87
CA GLY A 333 -36.33 -22.47 -32.02
C GLY A 333 -36.67 -23.08 -30.66
N GLU A 334 -37.96 -23.28 -30.42
CA GLU A 334 -38.51 -23.96 -29.24
C GLU A 334 -37.88 -25.35 -29.03
N GLY A 335 -37.41 -25.63 -27.81
CA GLY A 335 -36.80 -26.92 -27.46
C GLY A 335 -36.83 -27.20 -25.96
N ARG A 336 -37.91 -27.87 -25.52
CA ARG A 336 -38.18 -28.36 -24.16
C ARG A 336 -36.98 -29.06 -23.49
N PHE A 337 -36.76 -28.75 -22.20
CA PHE A 337 -36.34 -29.74 -21.21
C PHE A 337 -37.12 -29.58 -19.89
N PRO A 338 -37.54 -30.68 -19.23
CA PRO A 338 -38.44 -30.65 -18.08
C PRO A 338 -37.70 -30.68 -16.72
N ASN A 339 -38.39 -30.12 -15.73
CA ASN A 339 -38.13 -30.10 -14.28
C ASN A 339 -37.54 -31.37 -13.65
N GLY A 340 -36.82 -31.19 -12.54
CA GLY A 340 -36.61 -32.25 -11.55
C GLY A 340 -35.77 -31.82 -10.33
N ASP A 341 -36.41 -31.15 -9.37
CA ASP A 341 -35.92 -30.90 -8.00
C ASP A 341 -35.64 -32.21 -7.23
N GLY A 342 -34.74 -32.20 -6.23
CA GLY A 342 -34.62 -33.36 -5.35
C GLY A 342 -33.50 -33.37 -4.29
N ASN A 343 -33.69 -32.57 -3.25
CA ASN A 343 -32.99 -32.61 -1.95
C ASN A 343 -32.99 -34.00 -1.26
N GLY A 344 -31.95 -34.32 -0.47
CA GLY A 344 -32.01 -35.40 0.55
C GLY A 344 -30.68 -36.00 1.01
N GLY A 345 -30.13 -35.51 2.14
CA GLY A 345 -29.03 -36.13 2.88
C GLY A 345 -29.43 -37.37 3.72
N PRO A 346 -28.73 -37.69 4.82
CA PRO A 346 -27.71 -38.74 4.85
C PRO A 346 -28.00 -39.90 5.84
N GLY A 347 -27.19 -40.97 5.77
CA GLY A 347 -26.93 -41.87 6.92
C GLY A 347 -26.98 -43.37 6.63
N GLY A 348 -26.03 -44.11 7.23
CA GLY A 348 -26.21 -45.54 7.49
C GLY A 348 -24.98 -46.42 7.37
N MET A 349 -24.27 -46.59 8.49
CA MET A 349 -23.15 -47.52 8.71
C MET A 349 -23.47 -48.99 8.35
N ARG A 350 -22.45 -49.75 7.94
CA ARG A 350 -22.26 -51.13 8.44
C ARG A 350 -20.79 -51.61 8.32
N PRO A 351 -20.23 -52.33 9.31
CA PRO A 351 -18.81 -52.67 9.39
C PRO A 351 -18.47 -54.16 9.17
N GLU A 352 -17.15 -54.40 9.11
CA GLU A 352 -16.36 -55.66 9.26
C GLU A 352 -16.27 -56.60 8.03
N GLU A 353 -15.16 -57.28 7.69
CA GLU A 353 -14.02 -57.83 8.47
C GLU A 353 -12.71 -57.94 7.61
N PRO A 354 -11.53 -58.23 8.21
CA PRO A 354 -10.19 -58.23 7.60
C PRO A 354 -9.65 -59.63 7.22
N LYS A 355 -8.56 -59.69 6.42
CA LYS A 355 -7.40 -60.65 6.49
C LYS A 355 -6.44 -60.46 5.29
N ALA A 356 -5.16 -60.14 5.56
CA ALA A 356 -3.98 -61.04 5.57
C ALA A 356 -3.38 -61.25 4.15
N ASN A 357 -2.09 -61.09 3.86
CA ASN A 357 -0.84 -61.06 4.62
C ASN A 357 0.03 -59.87 4.21
#